data_AF-L7IZA1-F1
#
_entry.id   AF-L7IZA1-F1
#
_cell.length_a   1.000
_cell.length_b   1.000
_cell.length_c   1.000
_cell.angle_alpha   90.00
_cell.angle_beta   90.00
_cell.angle_gamma   90.00
#
_symmetry.space_group_name_H-M   'P 1'
#
loop_
_entity.id
_entity.type
_entity.pdbx_description
1 polymer ?
#
loop_
_entity_poly.entity_id
_entity_poly.type
_entity_poly.pdbx_seq_one_letter_code
_entity_poly.pdbx_strand_id
1 'polypeptide(L)'
;MPRLLSTVLSLRRDPRILKLPPYLSVLCIVVGIVSLLLLPLDNFTRRTYISENALLPGQVHTYFAGSDQNVFRAYKHEVNSLVDKSNVEINDKLESIFKGVGLKVGRQNFTYSSSGIQHSGENVYAILQAPRGDATEAIVLVTAWRNPNGELNRNGVALALTLARYFRRWSLWSKDIIFLLPPDSLAGPQAWVDAYHDAHDPRKVAALPLKSGALQGALALDYTREDRYESVHLVYDGVNGQLPNLDLFNSLVHVAGGQMGIGVSIQDMWHHRNDYRDRLQTMLRGMLRQGIGAGTGAHSCFMPYHVDAVTLVPYGDGWQDEMALGRVVEGTFRSLNNLLEHLHQSFFFYLLMHKEHFVSIGTYLPSAMLLGANFTIMSILMWFKSGQPEEEEEPEGQEAATNSGASVTSESRPVVERELLVPLSVIGTCLFLGAVPLYMFNHLPAGLLYPSFIAFSAINIFLPPIASQLLETLYWPTTQQYQLIKCFYLLVLGMFISSLAILNFSLAFWIGLIATPLTFTRPFPASPALRWAYVALLNIASPPAVFAVACAAWRLDVAEVLQAAAFGWDVWGMYTAVVVWCVWWPAWLAGSLVVLGRPATKVKTA
;
A
#
# COMPACT_ATOMS: atom_id res chain seq x y z
N MET A 1 32.28 -17.24 -28.52
CA MET A 1 30.97 -17.77 -28.08
C MET A 1 30.94 -19.26 -27.69
N PRO A 2 31.56 -20.23 -28.40
CA PRO A 2 31.42 -21.65 -28.05
C PRO A 2 32.09 -22.03 -26.72
N ARG A 3 33.17 -21.34 -26.32
CA ARG A 3 33.80 -21.55 -25.01
C ARG A 3 32.91 -21.11 -23.83
N LEU A 4 32.23 -19.97 -23.94
CA LEU A 4 31.29 -19.51 -22.90
C LEU A 4 30.10 -20.47 -22.79
N LEU A 5 29.56 -20.93 -23.92
CA LEU A 5 28.49 -21.94 -23.94
C LEU A 5 28.96 -23.28 -23.34
N SER A 6 30.18 -23.75 -23.66
CA SER A 6 30.72 -24.98 -23.07
C SER A 6 30.99 -24.84 -21.58
N THR A 7 31.45 -23.66 -21.11
CA THR A 7 31.64 -23.38 -19.68
C THR A 7 30.31 -23.30 -18.94
N VAL A 8 29.29 -22.65 -19.53
CA VAL A 8 27.93 -22.62 -18.95
C VAL A 8 27.31 -24.04 -18.92
N LEU A 9 27.56 -24.86 -19.95
CA LEU A 9 27.12 -26.25 -20.01
C LEU A 9 27.86 -27.16 -19.01
N SER A 10 29.14 -26.91 -18.74
CA SER A 10 29.89 -27.62 -17.69
C SER A 10 29.43 -27.19 -16.30
N LEU A 11 29.21 -25.90 -16.06
CA LEU A 11 28.64 -25.37 -14.81
C LEU A 11 27.22 -25.90 -14.54
N ARG A 12 26.41 -26.13 -15.59
CA ARG A 12 25.07 -26.75 -15.48
C ARG A 12 25.11 -28.19 -14.94
N ARG A 13 26.27 -28.86 -15.04
CA ARG A 13 26.44 -30.29 -14.71
C ARG A 13 27.21 -30.53 -13.41
N ASP A 14 27.75 -29.50 -12.79
CA ASP A 14 28.50 -29.65 -11.53
C ASP A 14 27.56 -29.82 -10.32
N PRO A 15 27.61 -30.95 -9.60
CA PRO A 15 26.71 -31.24 -8.47
C PRO A 15 26.94 -30.29 -7.28
N ARG A 16 28.13 -29.66 -7.20
CA ARG A 16 28.45 -28.67 -6.17
C ARG A 16 27.72 -27.34 -6.41
N ILE A 17 27.58 -26.93 -7.66
CA ILE A 17 26.91 -25.67 -8.05
C ILE A 17 25.39 -25.79 -7.86
N LEU A 18 24.81 -26.99 -7.92
CA LEU A 18 23.37 -27.22 -7.69
C LEU A 18 22.98 -27.30 -6.20
N LYS A 19 23.95 -27.52 -5.32
CA LYS A 19 23.74 -27.48 -3.86
C LYS A 19 23.76 -26.05 -3.29
N LEU A 20 24.36 -25.09 -4.00
CA LEU A 20 24.53 -23.70 -3.55
C LEU A 20 23.24 -22.84 -3.52
N PRO A 21 22.34 -22.90 -4.53
CA PRO A 21 21.24 -21.93 -4.63
C PRO A 21 20.21 -21.95 -3.48
N PRO A 22 19.89 -23.09 -2.83
CA PRO A 22 19.05 -23.07 -1.63
C PRO A 22 19.69 -22.30 -0.48
N TYR A 23 21.02 -22.44 -0.27
CA TYR A 23 21.73 -21.67 0.76
C TYR A 23 21.82 -20.19 0.40
N LEU A 24 22.05 -19.88 -0.88
CA LEU A 24 22.03 -18.49 -1.36
C LEU A 24 20.64 -17.86 -1.18
N SER A 25 19.57 -18.62 -1.44
CA SER A 25 18.20 -18.17 -1.24
C SER A 25 17.90 -17.89 0.23
N VAL A 26 18.33 -18.76 1.15
CA VAL A 26 18.22 -18.51 2.59
C VAL A 26 19.03 -17.27 2.98
N LEU A 27 20.24 -17.12 2.46
CA LEU A 27 21.08 -15.94 2.70
C LEU A 27 20.37 -14.67 2.23
N CYS A 28 19.77 -14.65 1.04
CA CYS A 28 19.01 -13.51 0.54
C CYS A 28 17.84 -13.15 1.46
N ILE A 29 17.10 -14.13 1.97
CA ILE A 29 16.00 -13.91 2.92
C ILE A 29 16.53 -13.31 4.23
N VAL A 30 17.56 -13.92 4.82
CA VAL A 30 18.15 -13.48 6.10
C VAL A 30 18.73 -12.07 5.97
N VAL A 31 19.53 -11.81 4.91
CA VAL A 31 20.11 -10.49 4.67
C VAL A 31 19.01 -9.48 4.41
N GLY A 32 17.96 -9.80 3.65
CA GLY A 32 16.84 -8.90 3.43
C GLY A 32 16.13 -8.48 4.72
N ILE A 33 15.87 -9.43 5.63
CA ILE A 33 15.27 -9.14 6.94
C ILE A 33 16.21 -8.32 7.82
N VAL A 34 17.49 -8.72 7.90
CA VAL A 34 18.49 -8.00 8.70
C VAL A 34 18.68 -6.58 8.19
N SER A 35 18.74 -6.37 6.87
CA SER A 35 18.84 -5.05 6.25
C SER A 35 17.68 -4.13 6.67
N LEU A 36 16.45 -4.64 6.75
CA LEU A 36 15.31 -3.87 7.25
C LEU A 36 15.48 -3.49 8.74
N LEU A 37 15.90 -4.44 9.57
CA LEU A 37 16.11 -4.22 11.00
C LEU A 37 17.28 -3.27 11.30
N LEU A 38 18.22 -3.08 10.37
CA LEU A 38 19.31 -2.12 10.53
C LEU A 38 18.89 -0.67 10.24
N LEU A 39 17.80 -0.45 9.50
CA LEU A 39 17.37 0.89 9.07
C LEU A 39 17.14 1.89 10.21
N PRO A 40 16.59 1.52 11.39
CA PRO A 40 16.34 2.47 12.47
C PRO A 40 17.61 2.96 13.20
N LEU A 41 18.78 2.38 12.92
CA LEU A 41 20.06 2.82 13.50
C LEU A 41 20.48 4.18 12.94
N ASP A 42 21.11 5.01 13.77
CA ASP A 42 21.50 6.38 13.42
C ASP A 42 22.32 6.48 12.12
N ASN A 43 23.17 5.50 11.84
CA ASN A 43 24.03 5.46 10.66
C ASN A 43 23.27 5.35 9.33
N PHE A 44 22.05 4.80 9.35
CA PHE A 44 21.22 4.59 8.15
C PHE A 44 20.10 5.62 8.00
N THR A 45 19.82 6.37 9.07
CA THR A 45 18.84 7.46 9.06
C THR A 45 19.47 8.79 8.67
N ARG A 46 18.72 9.63 7.96
CA ARG A 46 19.11 11.01 7.65
C ARG A 46 18.16 11.98 8.33
N ARG A 47 18.68 13.13 8.77
CA ARG A 47 17.81 14.22 9.21
C ARG A 47 17.03 14.76 8.02
N THR A 48 15.76 15.08 8.26
CA THR A 48 14.94 15.76 7.27
C THR A 48 15.47 17.18 7.02
N TYR A 49 15.30 17.65 5.80
CA TYR A 49 15.67 18.98 5.37
C TYR A 49 14.66 19.43 4.30
N ILE A 50 14.58 20.74 4.06
CA ILE A 50 13.75 21.29 2.99
C ILE A 50 14.65 21.43 1.76
N SER A 51 14.32 20.74 0.67
CA SER A 51 15.08 20.82 -0.58
C SER A 51 14.67 22.03 -1.42
N GLU A 52 13.38 22.38 -1.40
CA GLU A 52 12.82 23.48 -2.16
C GLU A 52 13.00 24.81 -1.44
N ASN A 53 13.89 25.65 -1.98
CA ASN A 53 14.21 26.94 -1.39
C ASN A 53 13.01 27.90 -1.40
N ALA A 54 12.07 27.77 -2.33
CA ALA A 54 10.92 28.65 -2.44
C ALA A 54 9.89 28.48 -1.29
N LEU A 55 9.88 27.32 -0.61
CA LEU A 55 8.89 27.05 0.45
C LEU A 55 9.03 27.96 1.68
N LEU A 56 10.26 28.35 2.02
CA LEU A 56 10.60 29.26 3.12
C LEU A 56 9.71 29.07 4.38
N PRO A 57 9.58 27.84 4.92
CA PRO A 57 8.57 27.55 5.92
C PRO A 57 8.85 28.24 7.25
N GLY A 58 7.82 28.87 7.80
CA GLY A 58 7.87 29.55 9.09
C GLY A 58 8.67 30.87 9.11
N GLN A 59 9.06 31.41 7.95
CA GLN A 59 9.80 32.68 7.90
C GLN A 59 8.92 33.91 8.11
N VAL A 60 7.61 33.81 7.88
CA VAL A 60 6.69 34.95 7.97
C VAL A 60 5.81 34.83 9.21
N HIS A 61 5.70 35.92 9.97
CA HIS A 61 4.76 35.99 11.10
C HIS A 61 3.32 35.79 10.63
N THR A 62 2.62 34.88 11.31
CA THR A 62 1.18 34.62 11.17
C THR A 62 0.41 35.56 12.10
N TYR A 63 -0.67 36.14 11.62
CA TYR A 63 -1.44 37.14 12.37
C TYR A 63 -2.83 36.65 12.77
N PHE A 64 -3.17 35.40 12.45
CA PHE A 64 -4.43 34.78 12.85
C PHE A 64 -4.54 34.67 14.38
N ALA A 65 -5.22 35.63 15.02
CA ALA A 65 -5.37 35.71 16.47
C ALA A 65 -6.45 36.73 16.90
N GLY A 66 -6.71 36.79 18.22
CA GLY A 66 -7.46 37.87 18.85
C GLY A 66 -8.93 37.91 18.40
N SER A 67 -9.29 38.93 17.61
CA SER A 67 -10.68 39.13 17.17
C SER A 67 -11.24 37.96 16.35
N ASP A 68 -10.37 37.21 15.67
CA ASP A 68 -10.78 36.05 14.86
C ASP A 68 -11.28 34.89 15.73
N GLN A 69 -10.91 34.84 17.01
CA GLN A 69 -11.44 33.86 17.95
C GLN A 69 -12.95 34.06 18.19
N ASN A 70 -13.42 35.31 18.20
CA ASN A 70 -14.85 35.60 18.33
C ASN A 70 -15.62 35.17 17.08
N VAL A 71 -15.01 35.35 15.90
CA VAL A 71 -15.57 34.90 14.63
C VAL A 71 -15.65 33.38 14.58
N PHE A 72 -14.59 32.70 15.02
CA PHE A 72 -14.57 31.25 15.16
C PHE A 72 -15.69 30.74 16.06
N ARG A 73 -15.87 31.34 17.25
CA ARG A 73 -16.96 30.97 18.16
C ARG A 73 -18.33 31.15 17.52
N ALA A 74 -18.54 32.24 16.78
CA ALA A 74 -19.79 32.47 16.05
C ALA A 74 -20.03 31.38 14.99
N TYR A 75 -19.03 31.05 14.16
CA TYR A 75 -19.17 29.97 13.19
C TYR A 75 -19.34 28.60 13.84
N LYS A 76 -18.70 28.34 14.98
CA LYS A 76 -18.90 27.11 15.76
C LYS A 76 -20.36 26.99 16.23
N HIS A 77 -20.98 28.09 16.68
CA HIS A 77 -22.41 28.08 17.02
C HIS A 77 -23.30 27.78 15.80
N GLU A 78 -23.00 28.37 14.64
CA GLU A 78 -23.73 28.08 13.39
C GLU A 78 -23.56 26.61 12.98
N VAL A 79 -22.34 26.08 12.98
CA VAL A 79 -22.05 24.67 12.67
C VAL A 79 -22.76 23.73 13.64
N ASN A 80 -22.76 24.03 14.93
CA ASN A 80 -23.46 23.24 15.95
C ASN A 80 -24.98 23.21 15.72
N SER A 81 -25.56 24.27 15.14
CA SER A 81 -26.99 24.30 14.80
C SER A 81 -27.38 23.40 13.62
N LEU A 82 -26.38 22.88 12.88
CA LEU A 82 -26.57 22.07 11.67
C LEU A 82 -26.28 20.58 11.87
N VAL A 83 -25.85 20.15 13.06
CA VAL A 83 -25.37 18.78 13.35
C VAL A 83 -26.39 17.70 12.98
N ASP A 84 -27.67 17.94 13.25
CA ASP A 84 -28.75 16.96 13.03
C ASP A 84 -29.51 17.18 11.71
N LYS A 85 -29.01 18.05 10.83
CA LYS A 85 -29.68 18.39 9.57
C LYS A 85 -29.23 17.49 8.42
N SER A 86 -30.03 17.49 7.35
CA SER A 86 -29.67 16.80 6.11
C SER A 86 -28.46 17.44 5.43
N ASN A 87 -27.70 16.67 4.64
CA ASN A 87 -26.52 17.18 3.93
C ASN A 87 -26.87 18.37 3.00
N VAL A 88 -28.05 18.36 2.39
CA VAL A 88 -28.53 19.48 1.54
C VAL A 88 -28.74 20.74 2.38
N GLU A 89 -29.39 20.65 3.54
CA GLU A 89 -29.59 21.80 4.43
C GLU A 89 -28.29 22.35 5.01
N ILE A 90 -27.34 21.46 5.32
CA ILE A 90 -25.98 21.84 5.74
C ILE A 90 -25.34 22.66 4.62
N ASN A 91 -25.37 22.16 3.38
CA ASN A 91 -24.80 22.83 2.21
C ASN A 91 -25.50 24.16 1.91
N ASP A 92 -26.83 24.27 2.07
CA ASP A 92 -27.60 25.51 1.92
C ASP A 92 -27.07 26.60 2.84
N LYS A 93 -26.84 26.25 4.11
CA LYS A 93 -26.31 27.20 5.08
C LYS A 93 -24.84 27.54 4.78
N LEU A 94 -23.99 26.54 4.49
CA LEU A 94 -22.58 26.77 4.18
C LEU A 94 -22.39 27.63 2.93
N GLU A 95 -23.17 27.39 1.87
CA GLU A 95 -23.18 28.21 0.67
C GLU A 95 -23.58 29.65 0.98
N SER A 96 -24.61 29.86 1.81
CA SER A 96 -25.02 31.20 2.22
C SER A 96 -23.88 31.94 2.96
N ILE A 97 -23.12 31.24 3.81
CA ILE A 97 -21.99 31.81 4.55
C ILE A 97 -20.86 32.20 3.58
N PHE A 98 -20.46 31.29 2.67
CA PHE A 98 -19.40 31.58 1.72
C PHE A 98 -19.75 32.70 0.73
N LYS A 99 -21.00 32.74 0.24
CA LYS A 99 -21.50 33.86 -0.57
C LYS A 99 -21.52 35.16 0.23
N GLY A 100 -21.89 35.13 1.50
CA GLY A 100 -21.83 36.28 2.41
C GLY A 100 -20.41 36.81 2.64
N VAL A 101 -19.39 35.95 2.59
CA VAL A 101 -17.97 36.35 2.60
C VAL A 101 -17.51 36.92 1.24
N GLY A 102 -18.26 36.64 0.16
CA GLY A 102 -17.96 37.08 -1.20
C GLY A 102 -17.13 36.09 -2.02
N LEU A 103 -17.21 34.79 -1.71
CA LEU A 103 -16.54 33.73 -2.47
C LEU A 103 -17.48 33.12 -3.53
N LYS A 104 -16.90 32.58 -4.60
CA LYS A 104 -17.64 31.80 -5.60
C LYS A 104 -17.85 30.38 -5.06
N VAL A 105 -19.09 29.90 -5.03
CA VAL A 105 -19.44 28.60 -4.43
C VAL A 105 -19.93 27.65 -5.51
N GLY A 106 -19.45 26.40 -5.46
CA GLY A 106 -19.92 25.29 -6.28
C GLY A 106 -20.44 24.15 -5.42
N ARG A 107 -21.33 23.36 -6.01
CA ARG A 107 -21.86 22.12 -5.44
C ARG A 107 -21.68 20.96 -6.40
N GLN A 108 -21.54 19.77 -5.86
CA GLN A 108 -21.35 18.57 -6.65
C GLN A 108 -22.02 17.37 -5.98
N ASN A 109 -22.96 16.75 -6.69
CA ASN A 109 -23.57 15.49 -6.27
C ASN A 109 -22.69 14.30 -6.67
N PHE A 110 -22.59 13.31 -5.79
CA PHE A 110 -21.93 12.05 -6.05
C PHE A 110 -22.70 10.88 -5.45
N THR A 111 -22.55 9.71 -6.06
CA THR A 111 -23.12 8.45 -5.60
C THR A 111 -22.22 7.30 -6.01
N TYR A 112 -21.56 6.71 -5.03
CA TYR A 112 -20.86 5.44 -5.18
C TYR A 112 -21.72 4.29 -4.64
N SER A 113 -21.58 3.12 -5.23
CA SER A 113 -22.19 1.88 -4.73
C SER A 113 -21.07 0.87 -4.57
N SER A 114 -20.86 0.38 -3.35
CA SER A 114 -19.89 -0.68 -3.07
C SER A 114 -20.49 -1.66 -2.06
N SER A 115 -20.31 -2.96 -2.29
CA SER A 115 -20.85 -4.02 -1.42
C SER A 115 -22.35 -3.86 -1.07
N GLY A 116 -23.15 -3.39 -2.03
CA GLY A 116 -24.60 -3.15 -1.84
C GLY A 116 -24.95 -1.94 -0.96
N ILE A 117 -23.97 -1.14 -0.55
CA ILE A 117 -24.15 0.10 0.22
C ILE A 117 -23.91 1.29 -0.70
N GLN A 118 -24.85 2.23 -0.69
CA GLN A 118 -24.79 3.44 -1.47
C GLN A 118 -24.20 4.57 -0.63
N HIS A 119 -23.04 5.07 -1.05
CA HIS A 119 -22.37 6.24 -0.50
C HIS A 119 -22.70 7.45 -1.37
N SER A 120 -23.73 8.21 -0.97
CA SER A 120 -24.19 9.39 -1.69
C SER A 120 -24.08 10.65 -0.84
N GLY A 121 -23.78 11.76 -1.49
CA GLY A 121 -23.75 13.07 -0.85
C GLY A 121 -23.58 14.20 -1.86
N GLU A 122 -23.64 15.42 -1.35
CA GLU A 122 -23.34 16.63 -2.10
C GLU A 122 -22.14 17.32 -1.43
N ASN A 123 -21.06 17.51 -2.20
CA ASN A 123 -19.92 18.31 -1.81
C ASN A 123 -20.25 19.79 -1.98
N VAL A 124 -19.86 20.63 -1.03
CA VAL A 124 -19.83 22.09 -1.20
C VAL A 124 -18.39 22.58 -1.18
N TYR A 125 -18.06 23.50 -2.09
CA TYR A 125 -16.73 24.10 -2.12
C TYR A 125 -16.79 25.57 -2.53
N ALA A 126 -15.84 26.35 -2.05
CA ALA A 126 -15.74 27.78 -2.34
C ALA A 126 -14.35 28.13 -2.87
N ILE A 127 -14.29 29.00 -3.87
CA ILE A 127 -13.04 29.48 -4.49
C ILE A 127 -12.81 30.93 -4.09
N LEU A 128 -11.69 31.17 -3.42
CA LEU A 128 -11.10 32.48 -3.22
C LEU A 128 -10.11 32.74 -4.35
N GLN A 129 -10.47 33.65 -5.25
CA GLN A 129 -9.57 34.07 -6.32
C GLN A 129 -8.44 34.93 -5.76
N ALA A 130 -7.21 34.60 -6.13
CA ALA A 130 -5.99 35.28 -5.70
C ALA A 130 -5.97 36.76 -6.13
N PRO A 131 -5.73 37.72 -5.23
CA PRO A 131 -5.63 39.13 -5.62
C PRO A 131 -4.41 39.45 -6.50
N ARG A 132 -3.35 38.62 -6.43
CA ARG A 132 -2.09 38.81 -7.17
C ARG A 132 -1.80 37.70 -8.18
N GLY A 133 -2.76 36.81 -8.42
CA GLY A 133 -2.60 35.64 -9.27
C GLY A 133 -3.51 35.68 -10.49
N ASP A 134 -3.10 34.97 -11.54
CA ASP A 134 -3.84 34.85 -12.80
C ASP A 134 -4.86 33.69 -12.78
N ALA A 135 -5.17 33.15 -11.59
CA ALA A 135 -6.02 31.97 -11.38
C ALA A 135 -5.54 30.69 -12.11
N THR A 136 -4.25 30.60 -12.41
CA THR A 136 -3.62 29.46 -13.09
C THR A 136 -3.26 28.32 -12.14
N GLU A 137 -3.17 28.60 -10.84
CA GLU A 137 -2.79 27.65 -9.80
C GLU A 137 -3.67 27.81 -8.57
N ALA A 138 -3.91 26.69 -7.87
CA ALA A 138 -4.76 26.65 -6.70
C ALA A 138 -4.20 25.78 -5.57
N ILE A 139 -4.56 26.11 -4.33
CA ILE A 139 -4.26 25.35 -3.11
C ILE A 139 -5.59 24.97 -2.45
N VAL A 140 -5.71 23.75 -1.95
CA VAL A 140 -6.96 23.25 -1.37
C VAL A 140 -6.88 23.14 0.15
N LEU A 141 -7.85 23.72 0.86
CA LEU A 141 -8.14 23.42 2.26
C LEU A 141 -9.35 22.49 2.32
N VAL A 142 -9.14 21.25 2.74
CA VAL A 142 -10.18 20.23 2.84
C VAL A 142 -10.62 20.10 4.28
N THR A 143 -11.93 20.08 4.51
CA THR A 143 -12.47 19.92 5.85
C THR A 143 -13.78 19.15 5.76
N ALA A 144 -13.67 17.83 5.85
CA ALA A 144 -14.81 16.93 5.84
C ALA A 144 -15.71 17.17 7.05
N TRP A 145 -17.02 17.11 6.85
CA TRP A 145 -18.01 17.23 7.93
C TRP A 145 -17.87 16.08 8.93
N ARG A 146 -17.58 14.87 8.44
CA ARG A 146 -17.26 13.69 9.24
C ARG A 146 -15.87 13.14 8.93
N ASN A 147 -15.14 12.79 9.97
CA ASN A 147 -13.84 12.14 9.84
C ASN A 147 -13.98 10.65 9.44
N PRO A 148 -12.89 9.92 9.18
CA PRO A 148 -12.95 8.51 8.79
C PRO A 148 -13.63 7.61 9.84
N ASN A 149 -13.61 8.02 11.12
CA ASN A 149 -14.24 7.32 12.23
C ASN A 149 -15.74 7.67 12.40
N GLY A 150 -16.29 8.54 11.54
CA GLY A 150 -17.69 8.99 11.60
C GLY A 150 -17.97 10.09 12.63
N GLU A 151 -16.96 10.59 13.33
CA GLU A 151 -17.05 11.70 14.28
C GLU A 151 -17.22 13.03 13.55
N LEU A 152 -17.89 13.99 14.20
CA LEU A 152 -18.23 15.27 13.58
C LEU A 152 -17.11 16.30 13.77
N ASN A 153 -16.62 16.84 12.66
CA ASN A 153 -15.49 17.75 12.60
C ASN A 153 -15.91 19.22 12.84
N ARG A 154 -16.51 19.48 14.01
CA ARG A 154 -17.12 20.79 14.36
C ARG A 154 -16.11 21.92 14.29
N ASN A 155 -14.99 21.74 14.98
CA ASN A 155 -13.96 22.75 15.10
C ASN A 155 -13.19 22.91 13.78
N GLY A 156 -12.98 21.84 13.02
CA GLY A 156 -12.37 21.93 11.69
C GLY A 156 -13.21 22.79 10.75
N VAL A 157 -14.50 22.49 10.62
CA VAL A 157 -15.40 23.23 9.71
C VAL A 157 -15.50 24.70 10.13
N ALA A 158 -15.68 24.97 11.42
CA ALA A 158 -15.68 26.35 11.94
C ALA A 158 -14.36 27.08 11.66
N LEU A 159 -13.21 26.39 11.78
CA LEU A 159 -11.90 26.96 11.50
C LEU A 159 -11.75 27.27 10.00
N ALA A 160 -12.16 26.37 9.12
CA ALA A 160 -12.14 26.59 7.67
C ALA A 160 -12.99 27.80 7.26
N LEU A 161 -14.19 27.96 7.82
CA LEU A 161 -15.05 29.14 7.59
C LEU A 161 -14.39 30.43 8.09
N THR A 162 -13.75 30.38 9.26
CA THR A 162 -13.04 31.53 9.84
C THR A 162 -11.83 31.91 8.98
N LEU A 163 -11.06 30.92 8.53
CA LEU A 163 -9.92 31.11 7.63
C LEU A 163 -10.35 31.64 6.28
N ALA A 164 -11.48 31.20 5.71
CA ALA A 164 -12.03 31.74 4.47
C ALA A 164 -12.30 33.24 4.57
N ARG A 165 -12.95 33.68 5.65
CA ARG A 165 -13.15 35.10 5.93
C ARG A 165 -11.83 35.84 6.18
N TYR A 166 -10.89 35.22 6.90
CA TYR A 166 -9.59 35.81 7.18
C TYR A 166 -8.78 35.98 5.89
N PHE A 167 -8.56 34.94 5.09
CA PHE A 167 -7.79 34.97 3.84
C PHE A 167 -8.36 35.95 2.83
N ARG A 168 -9.69 36.12 2.76
CA ARG A 168 -10.32 37.13 1.88
C ARG A 168 -9.88 38.57 2.19
N ARG A 169 -9.53 38.89 3.44
CA ARG A 169 -9.04 40.22 3.83
C ARG A 169 -7.61 40.50 3.40
N TRP A 170 -6.84 39.45 3.09
CA TRP A 170 -5.42 39.55 2.79
C TRP A 170 -5.18 39.63 1.28
N SER A 171 -4.31 40.55 0.86
CA SER A 171 -3.96 40.76 -0.54
C SER A 171 -2.67 40.05 -0.97
N LEU A 172 -2.16 39.09 -0.19
CA LEU A 172 -0.85 38.47 -0.43
C LEU A 172 -0.90 37.23 -1.33
N TRP A 173 -2.08 36.67 -1.55
CA TRP A 173 -2.24 35.40 -2.26
C TRP A 173 -1.97 35.57 -3.76
N SER A 174 -1.11 34.71 -4.28
CA SER A 174 -0.77 34.57 -5.70
C SER A 174 -1.38 33.30 -6.31
N LYS A 175 -1.85 32.37 -5.49
CA LYS A 175 -2.61 31.18 -5.91
C LYS A 175 -4.04 31.23 -5.39
N ASP A 176 -4.96 30.72 -6.17
CA ASP A 176 -6.36 30.60 -5.74
C ASP A 176 -6.44 29.64 -4.55
N ILE A 177 -7.37 29.88 -3.64
CA ILE A 177 -7.59 29.01 -2.48
C ILE A 177 -8.97 28.39 -2.57
N ILE A 178 -9.03 27.07 -2.57
CA ILE A 178 -10.26 26.29 -2.63
C ILE A 178 -10.54 25.76 -1.23
N PHE A 179 -11.70 26.11 -0.68
CA PHE A 179 -12.23 25.52 0.55
C PHE A 179 -13.19 24.40 0.17
N LEU A 180 -12.82 23.15 0.42
CA LEU A 180 -13.61 21.96 0.10
C LEU A 180 -14.22 21.39 1.38
N LEU A 181 -15.55 21.37 1.49
CA LEU A 181 -16.30 20.86 2.63
C LEU A 181 -17.19 19.68 2.19
N PRO A 182 -16.63 18.46 2.11
CA PRO A 182 -17.37 17.27 1.75
C PRO A 182 -18.15 16.71 2.97
N PRO A 183 -19.24 15.93 2.75
CA PRO A 183 -19.99 15.30 3.83
C PRO A 183 -19.19 14.25 4.60
N ASP A 184 -18.30 13.56 3.92
CA ASP A 184 -17.42 12.53 4.45
C ASP A 184 -15.97 12.79 4.03
N SER A 185 -15.03 12.07 4.65
CA SER A 185 -13.59 12.27 4.45
C SER A 185 -12.98 11.34 3.40
N LEU A 186 -13.76 10.41 2.83
CA LEU A 186 -13.24 9.34 1.97
C LEU A 186 -13.82 9.41 0.55
N ALA A 187 -15.14 9.32 0.39
CA ALA A 187 -15.81 9.29 -0.91
C ALA A 187 -15.98 10.68 -1.52
N GLY A 188 -16.43 11.66 -0.73
CA GLY A 188 -16.68 13.03 -1.17
C GLY A 188 -15.43 13.71 -1.75
N PRO A 189 -14.28 13.73 -1.04
CA PRO A 189 -13.03 14.24 -1.58
C PRO A 189 -12.62 13.55 -2.88
N GLN A 190 -12.72 12.21 -2.96
CA GLN A 190 -12.40 11.45 -4.17
C GLN A 190 -13.25 11.89 -5.36
N ALA A 191 -14.58 11.95 -5.20
CA ALA A 191 -15.49 12.42 -6.24
C ALA A 191 -15.17 13.84 -6.72
N TRP A 192 -14.77 14.71 -5.80
CA TRP A 192 -14.41 16.08 -6.14
C TRP A 192 -13.11 16.15 -6.95
N VAL A 193 -12.06 15.45 -6.51
CA VAL A 193 -10.76 15.45 -7.19
C VAL A 193 -10.85 14.76 -8.55
N ASP A 194 -11.58 13.66 -8.67
CA ASP A 194 -11.83 12.96 -9.94
C ASP A 194 -12.54 13.89 -10.94
N ALA A 195 -13.52 14.66 -10.48
CA ALA A 195 -14.22 15.61 -11.33
C ALA A 195 -13.41 16.87 -11.64
N TYR A 196 -12.50 17.26 -10.74
CA TYR A 196 -11.56 18.35 -10.99
C TYR A 196 -10.68 18.05 -12.21
N HIS A 197 -10.18 16.82 -12.30
CA HIS A 197 -9.31 16.34 -13.37
C HIS A 197 -10.05 15.68 -14.55
N ASP A 198 -11.37 15.78 -14.61
CA ASP A 198 -12.20 15.18 -15.67
C ASP A 198 -12.02 13.65 -15.83
N ALA A 199 -11.63 12.96 -14.75
CA ALA A 199 -11.42 11.52 -14.68
C ALA A 199 -12.61 10.75 -14.06
N HIS A 200 -13.68 11.47 -13.69
CA HIS A 200 -14.88 10.90 -13.07
C HIS A 200 -15.79 10.16 -14.07
N ASP A 201 -16.55 9.17 -13.57
CA ASP A 201 -17.67 8.58 -14.31
C ASP A 201 -18.92 9.48 -14.19
N PRO A 202 -19.41 10.10 -15.28
CA PRO A 202 -20.56 11.00 -15.25
C PRO A 202 -21.86 10.36 -14.77
N ARG A 203 -21.93 9.01 -14.74
CA ARG A 203 -23.09 8.28 -14.21
C ARG A 203 -23.15 8.28 -12.68
N LYS A 204 -21.99 8.37 -12.03
CA LYS A 204 -21.84 8.27 -10.57
C LYS A 204 -21.58 9.62 -9.93
N VAL A 205 -20.84 10.48 -10.61
CA VAL A 205 -20.34 11.75 -10.09
C VAL A 205 -20.71 12.87 -11.04
N ALA A 206 -21.22 13.98 -10.52
CA ALA A 206 -21.50 15.16 -11.34
C ALA A 206 -20.22 15.94 -11.66
N ALA A 207 -20.17 16.58 -12.83
CA ALA A 207 -19.10 17.51 -13.18
C ALA A 207 -19.12 18.76 -12.27
N LEU A 208 -17.95 19.38 -12.09
CA LEU A 208 -17.83 20.58 -11.27
C LEU A 208 -18.33 21.82 -12.03
N PRO A 209 -19.25 22.62 -11.44
CA PRO A 209 -19.74 23.85 -12.07
C PRO A 209 -18.68 24.95 -12.14
N LEU A 210 -17.69 24.91 -11.23
CA LEU A 210 -16.60 25.87 -11.13
C LEU A 210 -15.28 25.13 -11.00
N LYS A 211 -14.28 25.51 -11.78
CA LYS A 211 -12.89 25.06 -11.63
C LYS A 211 -11.97 26.27 -11.45
N SER A 212 -10.81 26.05 -10.86
CA SER A 212 -9.72 27.02 -10.78
C SER A 212 -8.50 26.42 -11.51
N GLY A 213 -7.31 26.93 -11.24
CA GLY A 213 -6.05 26.50 -11.81
C GLY A 213 -5.58 25.11 -11.40
N ALA A 214 -4.37 24.74 -11.81
CA ALA A 214 -3.75 23.48 -11.42
C ALA A 214 -3.56 23.40 -9.90
N LEU A 215 -3.89 22.25 -9.29
CA LEU A 215 -3.77 22.05 -7.85
C LEU A 215 -2.31 21.85 -7.46
N GLN A 216 -1.74 22.76 -6.68
CA GLN A 216 -0.34 22.70 -6.24
C GLN A 216 -0.14 21.89 -4.96
N GLY A 217 -1.18 21.83 -4.12
CA GLY A 217 -1.15 21.05 -2.89
C GLY A 217 -2.46 21.16 -2.13
N ALA A 218 -2.67 20.25 -1.19
CA ALA A 218 -3.85 20.24 -0.33
C ALA A 218 -3.48 20.06 1.15
N LEU A 219 -4.28 20.67 2.02
CA LEU A 219 -4.20 20.45 3.46
C LEU A 219 -5.59 20.06 3.96
N ALA A 220 -5.69 18.93 4.65
CA ALA A 220 -6.92 18.50 5.27
C ALA A 220 -6.90 18.80 6.77
N LEU A 221 -8.03 19.25 7.30
CA LEU A 221 -8.22 19.52 8.73
C LEU A 221 -9.20 18.51 9.30
N ASP A 222 -8.75 17.75 10.29
CA ASP A 222 -9.58 16.85 11.06
C ASP A 222 -9.48 17.24 12.54
N TYR A 223 -10.35 18.18 12.94
CA TYR A 223 -10.41 18.74 14.28
C TYR A 223 -11.79 18.49 14.90
N THR A 224 -11.98 17.26 15.39
CA THR A 224 -13.23 16.80 16.03
C THR A 224 -13.36 17.19 17.49
N ARG A 225 -12.23 17.35 18.20
CA ARG A 225 -12.20 17.68 19.63
C ARG A 225 -12.68 19.11 19.90
N GLU A 226 -13.33 19.33 21.04
CA GLU A 226 -13.77 20.67 21.48
C GLU A 226 -12.79 21.36 22.42
N ASP A 227 -11.97 20.58 23.12
CA ASP A 227 -11.01 21.07 24.11
C ASP A 227 -9.68 21.49 23.48
N ARG A 228 -8.87 22.17 24.29
CA ARG A 228 -7.48 22.49 23.94
C ARG A 228 -6.65 21.23 23.75
N TYR A 229 -5.62 21.36 22.93
CA TYR A 229 -4.75 20.23 22.57
C TYR A 229 -3.29 20.51 22.92
N GLU A 230 -2.47 19.47 22.90
CA GLU A 230 -1.04 19.55 23.20
C GLU A 230 -0.20 19.56 21.92
N SER A 231 -0.51 18.65 21.00
CA SER A 231 0.29 18.37 19.81
C SER A 231 -0.58 18.10 18.59
N VAL A 232 0.01 18.13 17.40
CA VAL A 232 -0.64 17.81 16.13
C VAL A 232 -0.07 16.51 15.57
N HIS A 233 -0.95 15.62 15.17
CA HIS A 233 -0.64 14.40 14.46
C HIS A 233 -0.75 14.66 12.96
N LEU A 234 0.33 14.37 12.24
CA LEU A 234 0.37 14.47 10.78
C LEU A 234 0.04 13.09 10.19
N VAL A 235 -1.09 13.01 9.50
CA VAL A 235 -1.48 11.84 8.73
C VAL A 235 -1.11 12.11 7.27
N TYR A 236 -0.21 11.27 6.74
CA TYR A 236 0.37 11.42 5.41
C TYR A 236 0.22 10.17 4.54
N ASP A 237 -0.27 9.06 5.09
CA ASP A 237 -0.38 7.79 4.36
C ASP A 237 -1.43 7.91 3.25
N GLY A 238 -0.99 7.78 2.00
CA GLY A 238 -1.85 7.82 0.82
C GLY A 238 -2.38 6.44 0.40
N VAL A 239 -3.29 6.45 -0.56
CA VAL A 239 -3.78 5.22 -1.21
C VAL A 239 -2.61 4.51 -1.89
N ASN A 240 -2.63 3.18 -1.94
CA ASN A 240 -1.67 2.41 -2.72
C ASN A 240 -0.21 2.68 -2.33
N GLY A 241 0.02 3.01 -1.06
CA GLY A 241 1.34 3.27 -0.52
C GLY A 241 2.02 4.54 -1.03
N GLN A 242 1.27 5.45 -1.67
CA GLN A 242 1.77 6.75 -2.07
C GLN A 242 1.98 7.65 -0.84
N LEU A 243 2.96 8.55 -0.95
CA LEU A 243 3.34 9.49 0.10
C LEU A 243 3.43 10.89 -0.50
N PRO A 244 3.11 11.95 0.27
CA PRO A 244 3.35 13.32 -0.17
C PRO A 244 4.84 13.53 -0.37
N ASN A 245 5.18 14.54 -1.15
CA ASN A 245 6.53 15.07 -1.18
C ASN A 245 7.01 15.42 0.25
N LEU A 246 8.21 14.93 0.59
CA LEU A 246 8.79 15.09 1.93
C LEU A 246 8.95 16.57 2.34
N ASP A 247 9.09 17.50 1.39
CA ASP A 247 9.21 18.92 1.69
C ASP A 247 7.90 19.54 2.21
N LEU A 248 6.74 19.09 1.74
CA LEU A 248 5.46 19.50 2.30
C LEU A 248 5.33 19.06 3.76
N PHE A 249 5.68 17.79 4.02
CA PHE A 249 5.70 17.24 5.37
C PHE A 249 6.68 18.00 6.27
N ASN A 250 7.92 18.24 5.82
CA ASN A 250 8.93 18.95 6.58
C ASN A 250 8.54 20.41 6.85
N SER A 251 7.91 21.06 5.88
CA SER A 251 7.41 22.43 6.03
C SER A 251 6.36 22.50 7.14
N LEU A 252 5.45 21.52 7.19
CA LEU A 252 4.46 21.41 8.27
C LEU A 252 5.11 21.18 9.64
N VAL A 253 6.08 20.27 9.72
CA VAL A 253 6.85 20.02 10.95
C VAL A 253 7.56 21.30 11.42
N HIS A 254 8.15 22.05 10.48
CA HIS A 254 8.87 23.29 10.79
C HIS A 254 7.93 24.44 11.20
N VAL A 255 6.79 24.60 10.53
CA VAL A 255 5.77 25.61 10.90
C VAL A 255 5.15 25.29 12.26
N ALA A 256 4.73 24.04 12.49
CA ALA A 256 4.10 23.65 13.75
C ALA A 256 5.11 23.65 14.91
N GLY A 257 6.24 22.97 14.76
CA GLY A 257 7.24 22.82 15.83
C GLY A 257 8.12 24.05 16.01
N GLY A 258 8.68 24.57 14.91
CA GLY A 258 9.64 25.68 14.96
C GLY A 258 9.00 27.03 15.25
N GLN A 259 7.96 27.39 14.49
CA GLN A 259 7.33 28.72 14.63
C GLN A 259 6.28 28.78 15.74
N MET A 260 5.45 27.75 15.88
CA MET A 260 4.35 27.75 16.86
C MET A 260 4.66 27.03 18.17
N GLY A 261 5.77 26.29 18.25
CA GLY A 261 6.13 25.51 19.44
C GLY A 261 5.15 24.35 19.73
N ILE A 262 4.43 23.87 18.72
CA ILE A 262 3.45 22.79 18.83
C ILE A 262 4.17 21.45 18.58
N GLY A 263 3.99 20.49 19.47
CA GLY A 263 4.52 19.14 19.27
C GLY A 263 3.93 18.49 18.03
N VAL A 264 4.74 17.72 17.30
CA VAL A 264 4.31 17.00 16.11
C VAL A 264 4.56 15.51 16.30
N SER A 265 3.58 14.69 15.94
CA SER A 265 3.67 13.23 15.98
C SER A 265 3.21 12.61 14.68
N ILE A 266 3.63 11.36 14.45
CA ILE A 266 3.31 10.55 13.26
C ILE A 266 2.98 9.12 13.67
N GLN A 267 2.26 8.38 12.82
CA GLN A 267 2.02 6.92 12.98
C GLN A 267 1.46 6.52 14.38
N ASP A 268 0.66 7.39 14.98
CA ASP A 268 0.06 7.26 16.32
C ASP A 268 1.11 6.99 17.41
N MET A 269 2.31 7.55 17.23
CA MET A 269 3.41 7.50 18.19
C MET A 269 3.40 8.77 19.04
N TRP A 270 2.47 8.82 19.99
CA TRP A 270 2.22 9.99 20.84
C TRP A 270 3.41 10.40 21.71
N HIS A 271 4.22 9.43 22.11
CA HIS A 271 5.43 9.62 22.90
C HIS A 271 6.59 8.94 22.18
N HIS A 272 7.41 9.71 21.48
CA HIS A 272 8.52 9.20 20.70
C HIS A 272 9.83 9.79 21.20
N ARG A 273 10.69 8.95 21.79
CA ARG A 273 11.97 9.40 22.39
C ARG A 273 13.15 9.33 21.43
N ASN A 274 12.88 8.95 20.18
CA ASN A 274 13.89 8.79 19.14
C ASN A 274 14.90 7.67 19.42
N ASP A 275 14.50 6.69 20.24
CA ASP A 275 15.23 5.44 20.49
C ASP A 275 15.04 4.45 19.32
N TYR A 276 15.95 3.49 19.17
CA TYR A 276 15.86 2.43 18.15
C TYR A 276 14.49 1.72 18.16
N ARG A 277 13.96 1.40 19.35
CA ARG A 277 12.66 0.70 19.48
C ARG A 277 11.51 1.55 18.95
N ASP A 278 11.48 2.83 19.31
CA ASP A 278 10.42 3.74 18.89
C ASP A 278 10.49 3.95 17.37
N ARG A 279 11.69 4.15 16.82
CA ARG A 279 11.90 4.28 15.37
C ARG A 279 11.48 3.03 14.62
N LEU A 280 11.85 1.84 15.10
CA LEU A 280 11.45 0.57 14.52
C LEU A 280 9.92 0.42 14.54
N GLN A 281 9.28 0.79 15.66
CA GLN A 281 7.83 0.74 15.78
C GLN A 281 7.14 1.73 14.82
N THR A 282 7.65 2.96 14.72
CA THR A 282 7.17 3.96 13.75
C THR A 282 7.29 3.45 12.32
N MET A 283 8.45 2.89 11.96
CA MET A 283 8.71 2.32 10.64
C MET A 283 7.77 1.17 10.33
N LEU A 284 7.63 0.18 11.23
CA LEU A 284 6.78 -0.98 11.00
C LEU A 284 5.30 -0.63 10.92
N ARG A 285 4.83 0.34 11.72
CA ARG A 285 3.46 0.87 11.63
C ARG A 285 3.22 1.58 10.29
N GLY A 286 4.15 2.45 9.88
CA GLY A 286 4.08 3.11 8.58
C GLY A 286 4.08 2.11 7.42
N MET A 287 4.98 1.13 7.46
CA MET A 287 5.02 0.05 6.47
C MET A 287 3.71 -0.75 6.45
N LEU A 288 3.12 -1.04 7.60
CA LEU A 288 1.85 -1.76 7.64
C LEU A 288 0.72 -0.93 6.99
N ARG A 289 0.58 0.36 7.33
CA ARG A 289 -0.43 1.25 6.74
C ARG A 289 -0.23 1.42 5.23
N GLN A 290 1.01 1.69 4.82
CA GLN A 290 1.40 1.81 3.42
C GLN A 290 1.16 0.51 2.64
N GLY A 291 1.42 -0.65 3.27
CA GLY A 291 1.21 -1.96 2.68
C GLY A 291 -0.26 -2.28 2.46
N ILE A 292 -1.14 -1.93 3.41
CA ILE A 292 -2.60 -2.09 3.24
C ILE A 292 -3.09 -1.21 2.09
N GLY A 293 -2.56 0.01 1.95
CA GLY A 293 -2.83 0.91 0.83
C GLY A 293 -4.21 1.57 0.87
N ALA A 294 -4.89 1.53 2.02
CA ALA A 294 -6.17 2.20 2.24
C ALA A 294 -5.98 3.71 2.49
N GLY A 295 -6.93 4.52 2.03
CA GLY A 295 -6.95 5.95 2.31
C GLY A 295 -7.18 6.22 3.79
N THR A 296 -6.23 6.88 4.46
CA THR A 296 -6.28 7.15 5.92
C THR A 296 -6.95 8.48 6.29
N GLY A 297 -7.25 9.32 5.31
CA GLY A 297 -7.87 10.62 5.50
C GLY A 297 -8.17 11.32 4.18
N ALA A 298 -8.74 12.52 4.25
CA ALA A 298 -9.17 13.28 3.07
C ALA A 298 -8.01 13.72 2.17
N HIS A 299 -6.77 13.74 2.67
CA HIS A 299 -5.58 14.01 1.85
C HIS A 299 -5.29 12.89 0.84
N SER A 300 -5.70 11.65 1.14
CA SER A 300 -5.26 10.47 0.38
C SER A 300 -5.78 10.44 -1.07
N CYS A 301 -6.91 11.07 -1.36
CA CYS A 301 -7.51 11.13 -2.71
C CYS A 301 -6.79 12.08 -3.68
N PHE A 302 -5.93 12.97 -3.17
CA PHE A 302 -5.18 13.94 -3.99
C PHE A 302 -3.91 13.32 -4.61
N MET A 303 -3.34 12.31 -3.93
CA MET A 303 -2.06 11.69 -4.29
C MET A 303 -2.06 11.03 -5.69
N PRO A 304 -3.12 10.31 -6.13
CA PRO A 304 -3.14 9.71 -7.46
C PRO A 304 -3.01 10.73 -8.60
N TYR A 305 -3.36 11.99 -8.35
CA TYR A 305 -3.27 13.09 -9.30
C TYR A 305 -1.99 13.93 -9.13
N HIS A 306 -1.01 13.42 -8.37
CA HIS A 306 0.24 14.12 -8.06
C HIS A 306 0.03 15.47 -7.34
N VAL A 307 -1.05 15.56 -6.56
CA VAL A 307 -1.31 16.71 -5.68
C VAL A 307 -0.91 16.31 -4.27
N ASP A 308 0.20 16.89 -3.78
CA ASP A 308 0.72 16.59 -2.47
C ASP A 308 -0.23 17.08 -1.36
N ALA A 309 -0.55 16.18 -0.42
CA ALA A 309 -1.53 16.48 0.61
C ALA A 309 -1.22 15.86 1.98
N VAL A 310 -1.61 16.54 3.06
CA VAL A 310 -1.45 16.05 4.45
C VAL A 310 -2.69 16.39 5.27
N THR A 311 -3.09 15.51 6.18
CA THR A 311 -4.15 15.79 7.16
C THR A 311 -3.55 16.16 8.52
N LEU A 312 -4.08 17.23 9.14
CA LEU A 312 -3.75 17.66 10.51
C LEU A 312 -4.81 17.19 11.49
N VAL A 313 -4.39 16.44 12.51
CA VAL A 313 -5.26 15.96 13.59
C VAL A 313 -4.70 16.44 14.94
N PRO A 314 -5.32 17.42 15.63
CA PRO A 314 -4.88 17.83 16.96
C PRO A 314 -5.23 16.78 18.02
N TYR A 315 -4.31 16.52 18.95
CA TYR A 315 -4.48 15.53 20.01
C TYR A 315 -3.76 15.92 21.31
N GLY A 316 -4.07 15.16 22.38
CA GLY A 316 -3.53 15.37 23.72
C GLY A 316 -4.28 16.48 24.47
N ASP A 317 -3.98 16.63 25.76
CA ASP A 317 -4.57 17.65 26.62
C ASP A 317 -3.51 18.70 26.94
N GLY A 318 -3.65 19.87 26.31
CA GLY A 318 -2.62 20.90 26.37
C GLY A 318 -3.19 22.31 26.37
N TRP A 319 -2.33 23.26 26.04
CA TRP A 319 -2.63 24.69 26.14
C TRP A 319 -2.89 25.33 24.78
N GLN A 320 -2.69 24.56 23.70
CA GLN A 320 -2.90 25.05 22.34
C GLN A 320 -4.39 25.13 22.04
N ASP A 321 -4.77 26.17 21.33
CA ASP A 321 -6.15 26.49 20.99
C ASP A 321 -6.39 26.46 19.47
N GLU A 322 -7.61 26.76 19.06
CA GLU A 322 -8.00 26.75 17.64
C GLU A 322 -7.26 27.82 16.82
N MET A 323 -6.82 28.89 17.48
CA MET A 323 -6.01 29.95 16.86
C MET A 323 -4.59 29.46 16.58
N ALA A 324 -4.01 28.65 17.48
CA ALA A 324 -2.72 28.00 17.25
C ALA A 324 -2.77 27.12 15.99
N LEU A 325 -3.81 26.28 15.84
CA LEU A 325 -3.97 25.47 14.62
C LEU A 325 -4.19 26.34 13.37
N GLY A 326 -5.02 27.38 13.46
CA GLY A 326 -5.24 28.31 12.35
C GLY A 326 -3.96 29.02 11.90
N ARG A 327 -3.04 29.32 12.82
CA ARG A 327 -1.71 29.86 12.49
C ARG A 327 -0.82 28.83 11.80
N VAL A 328 -0.88 27.56 12.18
CA VAL A 328 -0.19 26.48 11.43
C VAL A 328 -0.71 26.43 10.00
N VAL A 329 -2.03 26.45 9.81
CA VAL A 329 -2.66 26.45 8.48
C VAL A 329 -2.25 27.69 7.69
N GLU A 330 -2.32 28.89 8.28
CA GLU A 330 -1.87 30.12 7.63
C GLU A 330 -0.40 30.02 7.19
N GLY A 331 0.49 29.53 8.07
CA GLY A 331 1.91 29.36 7.78
C GLY A 331 2.15 28.40 6.61
N THR A 332 1.48 27.25 6.60
CA THR A 332 1.57 26.27 5.51
C THR A 332 1.04 26.82 4.19
N PHE A 333 -0.09 27.53 4.21
CA PHE A 333 -0.65 28.15 3.00
C PHE A 333 0.26 29.23 2.45
N ARG A 334 0.94 30.00 3.30
CA ARG A 334 1.97 30.97 2.86
C ARG A 334 3.17 30.28 2.20
N SER A 335 3.63 29.16 2.74
CA SER A 335 4.70 28.36 2.13
C SER A 335 4.29 27.81 0.77
N LEU A 336 3.12 27.19 0.67
CA LEU A 336 2.58 26.68 -0.60
C LEU A 336 2.34 27.81 -1.61
N ASN A 337 1.91 28.99 -1.15
CA ASN A 337 1.69 30.15 -2.01
C ASN A 337 2.99 30.65 -2.66
N ASN A 338 4.15 30.44 -2.03
CA ASN A 338 5.46 30.85 -2.56
C ASN A 338 6.05 29.88 -3.60
N LEU A 339 5.53 28.66 -3.71
CA LEU A 339 6.00 27.70 -4.73
C LEU A 339 5.90 28.28 -6.14
N LEU A 340 6.90 28.07 -6.97
CA LEU A 340 6.87 28.49 -8.38
C LEU A 340 6.54 27.33 -9.32
N GLU A 341 6.76 26.11 -8.84
CA GLU A 341 6.58 24.86 -9.57
C GLU A 341 6.00 23.79 -8.64
N HIS A 342 5.47 22.71 -9.22
CA HIS A 342 5.07 21.53 -8.45
C HIS A 342 6.27 20.97 -7.69
N LEU A 343 6.03 20.48 -6.48
CA LEU A 343 7.09 19.89 -5.64
C LEU A 343 7.69 18.66 -6.34
N HIS A 344 8.93 18.75 -6.81
CA HIS A 344 9.61 17.63 -7.48
C HIS A 344 11.04 17.38 -7.00
N GLN A 345 11.64 18.29 -6.22
CA GLN A 345 13.05 18.20 -5.85
C GLN A 345 13.29 17.19 -4.71
N SER A 346 12.34 17.05 -3.79
CA SER A 346 12.45 16.13 -2.66
C SER A 346 12.01 14.70 -2.97
N PHE A 347 12.15 13.82 -1.97
CA PHE A 347 11.83 12.41 -2.08
C PHE A 347 10.31 12.16 -1.99
N PHE A 348 9.80 11.32 -2.91
CA PHE A 348 8.45 10.72 -2.85
C PHE A 348 8.44 9.32 -2.25
N PHE A 349 9.60 8.68 -2.18
CA PHE A 349 9.76 7.32 -1.67
C PHE A 349 10.68 7.32 -0.46
N TYR A 350 10.09 7.36 0.73
CA TYR A 350 10.82 7.40 2.00
C TYR A 350 10.10 6.59 3.08
N LEU A 351 10.82 6.24 4.14
CA LEU A 351 10.26 5.72 5.39
C LEU A 351 10.62 6.70 6.52
N LEU A 352 9.63 7.18 7.24
CA LEU A 352 9.85 8.03 8.41
C LEU A 352 10.15 7.17 9.63
N MET A 353 11.28 7.45 10.28
CA MET A 353 11.66 6.85 11.56
C MET A 353 11.23 7.75 12.72
N HIS A 354 11.22 9.06 12.47
CA HIS A 354 10.83 10.14 13.37
C HIS A 354 10.37 11.33 12.52
N LYS A 355 9.67 12.32 13.10
CA LYS A 355 9.29 13.57 12.39
C LYS A 355 10.47 14.31 11.76
N GLU A 356 11.69 14.09 12.27
CA GLU A 356 12.93 14.72 11.80
C GLU A 356 13.92 13.73 11.18
N HIS A 357 13.59 12.44 11.10
CA HIS A 357 14.52 11.43 10.55
C HIS A 357 13.81 10.51 9.56
N PHE A 358 14.42 10.35 8.39
CA PHE A 358 13.89 9.51 7.31
C PHE A 358 14.96 8.60 6.72
N VAL A 359 14.51 7.58 6.01
CA VAL A 359 15.34 6.68 5.20
C VAL A 359 14.87 6.78 3.75
N SER A 360 15.80 7.01 2.82
CA SER A 360 15.50 7.12 1.39
C SER A 360 15.37 5.74 0.72
N ILE A 361 14.70 5.72 -0.44
CA ILE A 361 14.50 4.52 -1.26
C ILE A 361 15.76 3.70 -1.50
N GLY A 362 16.90 4.35 -1.78
CA GLY A 362 18.16 3.67 -2.07
C GLY A 362 18.66 2.78 -0.92
N THR A 363 18.32 3.12 0.34
CA THR A 363 18.78 2.39 1.52
C THR A 363 17.86 1.22 1.86
N TYR A 364 16.53 1.39 1.73
CA TYR A 364 15.58 0.33 2.11
C TYR A 364 15.23 -0.62 0.97
N LEU A 365 15.25 -0.18 -0.30
CA LEU A 365 14.83 -0.99 -1.46
C LEU A 365 15.58 -2.33 -1.59
N PRO A 366 16.91 -2.42 -1.32
CA PRO A 366 17.61 -3.69 -1.38
C PRO A 366 17.01 -4.81 -0.51
N SER A 367 16.37 -4.47 0.61
CA SER A 367 15.77 -5.46 1.50
C SER A 367 14.66 -6.26 0.82
N ALA A 368 13.69 -5.60 0.17
CA ALA A 368 12.61 -6.25 -0.58
C ALA A 368 13.13 -6.89 -1.88
N MET A 369 14.11 -6.29 -2.55
CA MET A 369 14.74 -6.88 -3.74
C MET A 369 15.40 -8.22 -3.44
N LEU A 370 16.09 -8.35 -2.30
CA LEU A 370 16.70 -9.61 -1.87
C LEU A 370 15.65 -10.68 -1.57
N LEU A 371 14.50 -10.30 -1.01
CA LEU A 371 13.36 -11.21 -0.92
C LEU A 371 12.87 -11.61 -2.32
N GLY A 372 12.65 -10.70 -3.26
CA GLY A 372 12.28 -11.06 -4.64
C GLY A 372 13.31 -12.00 -5.32
N ALA A 373 14.60 -11.72 -5.12
CA ALA A 373 15.70 -12.48 -5.68
C ALA A 373 15.76 -13.94 -5.17
N ASN A 374 15.30 -14.20 -3.93
CA ASN A 374 15.25 -15.55 -3.40
C ASN A 374 14.39 -16.48 -4.30
N PHE A 375 13.23 -15.98 -4.74
CA PHE A 375 12.31 -16.73 -5.58
C PHE A 375 12.88 -16.97 -6.98
N THR A 376 13.54 -15.96 -7.57
CA THR A 376 14.14 -16.07 -8.90
C THR A 376 15.34 -17.01 -8.92
N ILE A 377 16.21 -16.96 -7.91
CA ILE A 377 17.36 -17.88 -7.75
C ILE A 377 16.86 -19.33 -7.65
N MET A 378 15.83 -19.57 -6.84
CA MET A 378 15.28 -20.91 -6.68
C MET A 378 14.54 -21.40 -7.95
N SER A 379 13.86 -20.50 -8.67
CA SER A 379 13.28 -20.79 -9.98
C SER A 379 14.35 -21.26 -10.97
N ILE A 380 15.47 -20.53 -11.07
CA ILE A 380 16.59 -20.87 -11.95
C ILE A 380 17.17 -22.24 -11.58
N LEU A 381 17.31 -22.56 -10.29
CA LEU A 381 17.73 -23.89 -9.85
C LEU A 381 16.76 -24.97 -10.35
N MET A 382 15.46 -24.79 -10.20
CA MET A 382 14.46 -25.77 -10.65
C MET A 382 14.48 -25.94 -12.17
N TRP A 383 14.69 -24.85 -12.93
CA TRP A 383 14.89 -24.90 -14.37
C TRP A 383 16.11 -25.73 -14.78
N PHE A 384 17.21 -25.63 -14.02
CA PHE A 384 18.39 -26.45 -14.28
C PHE A 384 18.16 -27.92 -13.92
N LYS A 385 17.55 -28.20 -12.77
CA LYS A 385 17.23 -29.57 -12.33
C LYS A 385 16.29 -30.29 -13.30
N SER A 386 15.29 -29.59 -13.85
CA SER A 386 14.36 -30.18 -14.82
C SER A 386 15.03 -30.60 -16.13
N GLY A 387 16.25 -30.13 -16.39
CA GLY A 387 17.02 -30.47 -17.57
C GLY A 387 18.16 -31.46 -17.31
N GLN A 388 18.17 -32.16 -16.17
CA GLN A 388 19.10 -33.24 -15.87
C GLN A 388 18.41 -34.60 -16.03
N PRO A 389 19.11 -35.65 -16.51
CA PRO A 389 18.58 -37.01 -16.47
C PRO A 389 18.39 -37.43 -15.00
N GLU A 390 17.29 -38.14 -14.70
CA GLU A 390 17.09 -38.73 -13.37
C GLU A 390 18.25 -39.71 -13.10
N GLU A 391 18.92 -39.56 -11.95
CA GLU A 391 19.94 -40.51 -11.50
C GLU A 391 19.21 -41.83 -11.19
N GLU A 392 19.42 -42.86 -12.02
CA GLU A 392 19.04 -44.22 -11.67
C GLU A 392 19.89 -44.63 -10.46
N GLU A 393 19.25 -44.90 -9.32
CA GLU A 393 19.91 -45.57 -8.20
C GLU A 393 20.29 -46.98 -8.68
N GLU A 394 21.58 -47.19 -9.00
CA GLU A 394 22.12 -48.53 -9.20
C GLU A 394 21.96 -49.32 -7.88
N PRO A 395 21.42 -50.54 -7.92
CA PRO A 395 21.30 -51.35 -6.72
C PRO A 395 22.70 -51.68 -6.17
N GLU A 396 22.94 -51.38 -4.90
CA GLU A 396 24.14 -51.78 -4.17
C GLU A 396 24.28 -53.32 -4.21
N GLY A 397 25.24 -53.81 -4.98
CA GLY A 397 25.75 -55.18 -4.86
C GLY A 397 26.05 -55.90 -6.17
N GLN A 398 27.24 -55.67 -6.73
CA GLN A 398 28.03 -56.72 -7.41
C GLN A 398 29.48 -56.24 -7.59
N GLU A 399 30.40 -56.89 -6.88
CA GLU A 399 31.86 -56.73 -7.04
C GLU A 399 32.39 -57.50 -8.27
N ALA A 400 33.53 -57.01 -8.78
CA ALA A 400 34.47 -57.56 -9.78
C ALA A 400 34.09 -57.45 -11.28
N ALA A 401 34.98 -57.16 -12.24
CA ALA A 401 36.44 -57.24 -12.26
C ALA A 401 37.07 -56.21 -13.21
N THR A 402 38.35 -55.95 -12.95
CA THR A 402 39.31 -55.19 -13.75
C THR A 402 39.34 -55.54 -15.25
N ASN A 403 39.42 -54.54 -16.14
CA ASN A 403 40.50 -54.43 -17.12
C ASN A 403 40.56 -53.08 -17.86
N SER A 404 41.79 -52.79 -18.27
CA SER A 404 42.40 -51.56 -18.75
C SER A 404 41.89 -50.96 -20.06
N GLY A 405 41.93 -49.62 -20.12
CA GLY A 405 42.32 -48.85 -21.31
C GLY A 405 41.26 -48.70 -22.41
N ALA A 406 40.40 -47.69 -22.28
CA ALA A 406 39.71 -47.09 -23.42
C ALA A 406 39.50 -45.58 -23.19
N SER A 407 39.78 -44.83 -24.25
CA SER A 407 39.64 -43.39 -24.41
C SER A 407 38.42 -42.77 -23.74
N VAL A 408 38.61 -41.59 -23.14
CA VAL A 408 37.54 -40.66 -22.74
C VAL A 408 36.84 -40.15 -24.00
N THR A 409 35.96 -40.96 -24.58
CA THR A 409 34.93 -40.50 -25.50
C THR A 409 33.88 -39.78 -24.67
N SER A 410 33.76 -38.48 -24.91
CA SER A 410 32.70 -37.65 -24.35
C SER A 410 31.36 -38.11 -24.94
N GLU A 411 30.73 -39.09 -24.29
CA GLU A 411 29.35 -39.46 -24.61
C GLU A 411 28.45 -38.24 -24.39
N SER A 412 27.90 -37.73 -25.48
CA SER A 412 26.84 -36.73 -25.48
C SER A 412 25.59 -37.37 -24.88
N ARG A 413 25.47 -37.36 -23.55
CA ARG A 413 24.23 -37.76 -22.84
C ARG A 413 23.04 -36.99 -23.44
N PRO A 414 21.90 -37.66 -23.69
CA PRO A 414 20.78 -37.10 -24.43
C PRO A 414 20.24 -35.84 -23.74
N VAL A 415 19.90 -34.83 -24.55
CA VAL A 415 19.22 -33.62 -24.08
C VAL A 415 17.82 -34.03 -23.64
N VAL A 416 17.53 -33.93 -22.34
CA VAL A 416 16.17 -34.19 -21.82
C VAL A 416 15.24 -33.07 -22.32
N GLU A 417 14.24 -33.44 -23.12
CA GLU A 417 13.19 -32.52 -23.55
C GLU A 417 12.31 -32.11 -22.37
N ARG A 418 11.84 -30.87 -22.35
CA ARG A 418 10.99 -30.34 -21.28
C ARG A 418 9.55 -30.28 -21.75
N GLU A 419 8.69 -31.04 -21.09
CA GLU A 419 7.25 -30.98 -21.32
C GLU A 419 6.65 -29.74 -20.64
N LEU A 420 6.36 -28.69 -21.41
CA LEU A 420 5.90 -27.41 -20.87
C LEU A 420 4.38 -27.28 -20.74
N LEU A 421 3.61 -28.11 -21.46
CA LEU A 421 2.16 -27.95 -21.57
C LEU A 421 1.45 -28.09 -20.21
N VAL A 422 1.72 -29.17 -19.47
CA VAL A 422 1.09 -29.43 -18.16
C VAL A 422 1.51 -28.38 -17.12
N PRO A 423 2.82 -28.05 -16.94
CA PRO A 423 3.20 -27.01 -16.00
C PRO A 423 2.60 -25.63 -16.30
N LEU A 424 2.53 -25.24 -17.58
CA LEU A 424 1.94 -23.96 -17.98
C LEU A 424 0.42 -23.95 -17.81
N SER A 425 -0.27 -25.06 -18.13
CA SER A 425 -1.73 -25.14 -17.96
C SER A 425 -2.12 -25.07 -16.48
N VAL A 426 -1.38 -25.73 -15.59
CA VAL A 426 -1.61 -25.67 -14.14
C VAL A 426 -1.49 -24.23 -13.65
N ILE A 427 -0.44 -23.51 -14.05
CA ILE A 427 -0.20 -22.15 -13.57
C ILE A 427 -1.20 -21.16 -14.17
N GLY A 428 -1.50 -21.28 -15.46
CA GLY A 428 -2.55 -20.50 -16.11
C GLY A 428 -3.90 -20.68 -15.41
N THR A 429 -4.22 -21.93 -15.03
CA THR A 429 -5.45 -22.25 -14.28
C THR A 429 -5.42 -21.63 -12.87
N CYS A 430 -4.31 -21.75 -12.13
CA CYS A 430 -4.19 -21.13 -10.80
C CYS A 430 -4.34 -19.60 -10.86
N LEU A 431 -3.71 -18.95 -11.84
CA LEU A 431 -3.82 -17.49 -12.02
C LEU A 431 -5.25 -17.08 -12.39
N PHE A 432 -5.90 -17.82 -13.29
CA PHE A 432 -7.30 -17.58 -13.66
C PHE A 432 -8.24 -17.76 -12.46
N LEU A 433 -8.05 -18.81 -11.66
CA LEU A 433 -8.83 -19.06 -10.45
C LEU A 433 -8.70 -17.91 -9.43
N GLY A 434 -7.57 -17.19 -9.42
CA GLY A 434 -7.38 -16.01 -8.57
C GLY A 434 -8.34 -14.85 -8.86
N ALA A 435 -8.90 -14.78 -10.07
CA ALA A 435 -9.91 -13.79 -10.43
C ALA A 435 -11.26 -14.04 -9.73
N VAL A 436 -11.55 -15.28 -9.33
CA VAL A 436 -12.80 -15.67 -8.66
C VAL A 436 -12.93 -15.00 -7.28
N PRO A 437 -12.00 -15.16 -6.32
CA PRO A 437 -12.11 -14.48 -5.03
C PRO A 437 -12.04 -12.95 -5.18
N LEU A 438 -11.25 -12.42 -6.12
CA LEU A 438 -11.22 -10.99 -6.40
C LEU A 438 -12.60 -10.45 -6.79
N TYR A 439 -13.27 -11.11 -7.75
CA TYR A 439 -14.60 -10.71 -8.19
C TYR A 439 -15.63 -10.87 -7.08
N MET A 440 -15.60 -12.02 -6.39
CA MET A 440 -16.54 -12.37 -5.34
C MET A 440 -16.52 -11.38 -4.17
N PHE A 441 -15.33 -11.08 -3.61
CA PHE A 441 -15.24 -10.20 -2.45
C PHE A 441 -15.50 -8.72 -2.75
N ASN A 442 -15.34 -8.28 -4.01
CA ASN A 442 -15.58 -6.89 -4.38
C ASN A 442 -17.04 -6.61 -4.80
N HIS A 443 -17.81 -7.62 -5.23
CA HIS A 443 -19.19 -7.43 -5.73
C HIS A 443 -20.28 -7.99 -4.80
N LEU A 444 -19.93 -8.80 -3.81
CA LEU A 444 -20.91 -9.33 -2.87
C LEU A 444 -21.44 -8.22 -1.95
N PRO A 445 -22.73 -8.26 -1.57
CA PRO A 445 -23.29 -7.33 -0.61
C PRO A 445 -22.73 -7.57 0.80
N ALA A 446 -22.67 -6.53 1.63
CA ALA A 446 -22.03 -6.54 2.95
C ALA A 446 -22.48 -7.70 3.85
N GLY A 447 -23.78 -8.03 3.86
CA GLY A 447 -24.33 -9.13 4.67
C GLY A 447 -23.86 -10.53 4.26
N LEU A 448 -23.40 -10.72 3.01
CA LEU A 448 -22.88 -11.98 2.51
C LEU A 448 -21.35 -12.08 2.56
N LEU A 449 -20.62 -11.00 2.85
CA LEU A 449 -19.15 -11.01 2.84
C LEU A 449 -18.57 -11.98 3.88
N TYR A 450 -19.06 -11.92 5.13
CA TYR A 450 -18.60 -12.80 6.21
C TYR A 450 -18.88 -14.29 5.95
N PRO A 451 -20.14 -14.73 5.65
CA PRO A 451 -20.40 -16.14 5.39
C PRO A 451 -19.66 -16.64 4.14
N SER A 452 -19.55 -15.81 3.08
CA SER A 452 -18.74 -16.17 1.90
C SER A 452 -17.25 -16.28 2.24
N PHE A 453 -16.71 -15.45 3.13
CA PHE A 453 -15.33 -15.56 3.58
C PHE A 453 -15.06 -16.85 4.35
N ILE A 454 -15.98 -17.26 5.24
CA ILE A 454 -15.87 -18.55 5.95
C ILE A 454 -15.97 -19.71 4.97
N ALA A 455 -16.96 -19.69 4.07
CA ALA A 455 -17.14 -20.73 3.06
C ALA A 455 -15.90 -20.84 2.15
N PHE A 456 -15.37 -19.70 1.70
CA PHE A 456 -14.15 -19.64 0.91
C PHE A 456 -12.94 -20.16 1.69
N SER A 457 -12.80 -19.79 2.96
CA SER A 457 -11.70 -20.27 3.81
C SER A 457 -11.76 -21.78 4.02
N ALA A 458 -12.96 -22.34 4.20
CA ALA A 458 -13.17 -23.79 4.27
C ALA A 458 -12.82 -24.48 2.94
N ILE A 459 -13.30 -23.94 1.81
CA ILE A 459 -12.95 -24.44 0.47
C ILE A 459 -11.44 -24.37 0.25
N ASN A 460 -10.79 -23.29 0.69
CA ASN A 460 -9.35 -23.07 0.52
C ASN A 460 -8.53 -24.18 1.20
N ILE A 461 -8.97 -24.73 2.33
CA ILE A 461 -8.29 -25.84 3.01
C ILE A 461 -8.37 -27.14 2.19
N PHE A 462 -9.52 -27.41 1.56
CA PHE A 462 -9.76 -28.63 0.79
C PHE A 462 -9.36 -28.54 -0.69
N LEU A 463 -9.19 -27.34 -1.23
CA LEU A 463 -8.89 -27.12 -2.64
C LEU A 463 -7.53 -27.73 -3.06
N PRO A 464 -6.41 -27.53 -2.34
CA PRO A 464 -5.13 -28.14 -2.72
C PRO A 464 -5.13 -29.68 -2.80
N PRO A 465 -5.66 -30.44 -1.82
CA PRO A 465 -5.69 -31.90 -1.93
C PRO A 465 -6.60 -32.40 -3.05
N ILE A 466 -7.75 -31.78 -3.27
CA ILE A 466 -8.65 -32.14 -4.38
C ILE A 466 -7.97 -31.86 -5.73
N ALA A 467 -7.37 -30.68 -5.88
CA ALA A 467 -6.68 -30.31 -7.11
C ALA A 467 -5.43 -31.17 -7.36
N SER A 468 -4.71 -31.59 -6.32
CA SER A 468 -3.59 -32.54 -6.44
C SER A 468 -4.06 -33.91 -6.91
N GLN A 469 -5.15 -34.44 -6.35
CA GLN A 469 -5.73 -35.72 -6.78
C GLN A 469 -6.21 -35.65 -8.24
N LEU A 470 -6.88 -34.56 -8.62
CA LEU A 470 -7.33 -34.34 -9.98
C LEU A 470 -6.16 -34.33 -10.98
N LEU A 471 -5.07 -33.61 -10.65
CA LEU A 471 -3.87 -33.56 -11.46
C LEU A 471 -3.21 -34.95 -11.61
N GLU A 472 -3.13 -35.71 -10.52
CA GLU A 472 -2.61 -37.09 -10.53
C GLU A 472 -3.46 -38.02 -11.41
N THR A 473 -4.80 -37.93 -11.32
CA THR A 473 -5.70 -38.79 -12.10
C THR A 473 -5.74 -38.49 -13.59
N LEU A 474 -5.62 -37.22 -14.00
CA LEU A 474 -5.74 -36.80 -15.39
C LEU A 474 -4.42 -36.87 -16.17
N TYR A 475 -3.31 -36.50 -15.54
CA TYR A 475 -2.04 -36.25 -16.24
C TYR A 475 -0.87 -37.09 -15.73
N TRP A 476 -1.00 -37.74 -14.56
CA TRP A 476 0.04 -38.57 -13.94
C TRP A 476 1.46 -37.95 -13.97
N PRO A 477 1.64 -36.78 -13.35
CA PRO A 477 2.82 -35.94 -13.58
C PRO A 477 4.14 -36.56 -13.11
N THR A 478 5.20 -36.31 -13.88
CA THR A 478 6.57 -36.74 -13.57
C THR A 478 7.25 -35.78 -12.59
N THR A 479 8.36 -36.22 -11.98
CA THR A 479 9.21 -35.35 -11.13
C THR A 479 9.64 -34.09 -11.86
N GLN A 480 9.96 -34.20 -13.16
CA GLN A 480 10.34 -33.07 -14.02
C GLN A 480 9.22 -32.03 -14.12
N GLN A 481 7.97 -32.46 -14.29
CA GLN A 481 6.82 -31.55 -14.39
C GLN A 481 6.57 -30.80 -13.08
N TYR A 482 6.70 -31.44 -11.91
CA TYR A 482 6.61 -30.74 -10.61
C TYR A 482 7.73 -29.72 -10.40
N GLN A 483 8.95 -30.01 -10.86
CA GLN A 483 10.06 -29.04 -10.84
C GLN A 483 9.77 -27.84 -11.76
N LEU A 484 9.16 -28.07 -12.93
CA LEU A 484 8.76 -27.00 -13.84
C LEU A 484 7.61 -26.15 -13.29
N ILE A 485 6.59 -26.75 -12.67
CA ILE A 485 5.52 -26.02 -11.96
C ILE A 485 6.16 -25.11 -10.90
N LYS A 486 7.09 -25.67 -10.11
CA LYS A 486 7.82 -24.91 -9.11
C LYS A 486 8.63 -23.75 -9.69
N CYS A 487 9.35 -23.99 -10.78
CA CYS A 487 10.11 -22.97 -11.48
C CYS A 487 9.21 -21.78 -11.87
N PHE A 488 8.11 -22.06 -12.56
CA PHE A 488 7.27 -21.03 -13.13
C PHE A 488 6.50 -20.21 -12.08
N TYR A 489 5.93 -20.83 -11.03
CA TYR A 489 5.23 -20.02 -10.02
C TYR A 489 6.21 -19.15 -9.21
N LEU A 490 7.42 -19.65 -8.92
CA LEU A 490 8.46 -18.87 -8.23
C LEU A 490 9.00 -17.75 -9.11
N LEU A 491 9.11 -17.98 -10.42
CA LEU A 491 9.51 -16.94 -11.38
C LEU A 491 8.48 -15.81 -11.41
N VAL A 492 7.20 -16.15 -11.56
CA VAL A 492 6.08 -15.19 -11.56
C VAL A 492 6.07 -14.41 -10.25
N LEU A 493 6.11 -15.11 -9.11
CA LEU A 493 6.12 -14.49 -7.79
C LEU A 493 7.32 -13.55 -7.59
N GLY A 494 8.52 -13.98 -7.96
CA GLY A 494 9.74 -13.18 -7.86
C GLY A 494 9.69 -11.91 -8.72
N MET A 495 9.26 -12.03 -9.99
CA MET A 495 9.10 -10.88 -10.88
C MET A 495 8.07 -9.89 -10.35
N PHE A 496 6.91 -10.37 -9.89
CA PHE A 496 5.86 -9.50 -9.34
C PHE A 496 6.32 -8.80 -8.06
N ILE A 497 6.95 -9.50 -7.11
CA ILE A 497 7.43 -8.88 -5.86
C ILE A 497 8.52 -7.84 -6.16
N SER A 498 9.45 -8.14 -7.07
CA SER A 498 10.47 -7.17 -7.47
C SER A 498 9.87 -5.94 -8.16
N SER A 499 8.88 -6.11 -9.04
CA SER A 499 8.21 -4.96 -9.66
C SER A 499 7.37 -4.18 -8.63
N LEU A 500 6.66 -4.88 -7.75
CA LEU A 500 5.79 -4.28 -6.74
C LEU A 500 6.60 -3.50 -5.71
N ALA A 501 7.80 -3.95 -5.36
CA ALA A 501 8.62 -3.25 -4.38
C ALA A 501 9.07 -1.84 -4.81
N ILE A 502 9.03 -1.54 -6.11
CA ILE A 502 9.27 -0.19 -6.64
C ILE A 502 8.01 0.69 -6.48
N LEU A 503 6.82 0.11 -6.64
CA LEU A 503 5.54 0.83 -6.54
C LEU A 503 5.07 0.97 -5.08
N ASN A 504 5.16 -0.11 -4.31
CA ASN A 504 4.83 -0.20 -2.90
C ASN A 504 5.73 -1.23 -2.24
N PHE A 505 6.85 -0.71 -1.74
CA PHE A 505 7.85 -1.44 -0.98
C PHE A 505 7.24 -2.25 0.15
N SER A 506 6.35 -1.65 0.92
CA SER A 506 5.83 -2.25 2.14
C SER A 506 4.93 -3.46 1.86
N LEU A 507 4.04 -3.38 0.87
CA LEU A 507 3.23 -4.52 0.44
C LEU A 507 4.10 -5.65 -0.11
N ALA A 508 5.10 -5.32 -0.95
CA ALA A 508 6.01 -6.30 -1.51
C ALA A 508 6.86 -7.01 -0.45
N PHE A 509 7.35 -6.27 0.55
CA PHE A 509 8.14 -6.83 1.64
C PHE A 509 7.31 -7.81 2.49
N TRP A 510 6.11 -7.41 2.92
CA TRP A 510 5.25 -8.28 3.74
C TRP A 510 4.81 -9.54 3.00
N ILE A 511 4.32 -9.40 1.76
CA ILE A 511 3.91 -10.56 0.95
C ILE A 511 5.11 -11.43 0.63
N GLY A 512 6.26 -10.84 0.27
CA GLY A 512 7.48 -11.60 0.02
C GLY A 512 7.94 -12.38 1.25
N LEU A 513 7.86 -11.80 2.45
CA LEU A 513 8.25 -12.44 3.69
C LEU A 513 7.34 -13.63 4.01
N ILE A 514 6.03 -13.43 3.90
CA ILE A 514 5.03 -14.47 4.17
C ILE A 514 5.08 -15.58 3.11
N ALA A 515 5.42 -15.24 1.86
CA ALA A 515 5.56 -16.20 0.76
C ALA A 515 6.88 -16.99 0.78
N THR A 516 7.85 -16.66 1.65
CA THR A 516 9.15 -17.37 1.73
C THR A 516 9.06 -18.90 1.90
N PRO A 517 8.08 -19.50 2.61
CA PRO A 517 7.95 -20.95 2.66
C PRO A 517 7.77 -21.57 1.27
N LEU A 518 7.13 -20.87 0.32
CA LEU A 518 6.91 -21.38 -1.04
C LEU A 518 8.21 -21.68 -1.79
N THR A 519 9.33 -21.07 -1.41
CA THR A 519 10.65 -21.32 -1.99
C THR A 519 11.14 -22.75 -1.71
N PHE A 520 10.77 -23.33 -0.57
CA PHE A 520 11.31 -24.62 -0.09
C PHE A 520 10.38 -25.81 -0.29
N THR A 521 9.30 -25.65 -1.06
CA THR A 521 8.34 -26.71 -1.41
C THR A 521 9.03 -27.88 -2.14
N ARG A 522 8.66 -29.10 -1.81
CA ARG A 522 9.11 -30.31 -2.53
C ARG A 522 8.08 -31.42 -2.38
N PRO A 523 7.99 -32.36 -3.33
CA PRO A 523 7.19 -33.56 -3.14
C PRO A 523 7.80 -34.42 -2.02
N PHE A 524 6.95 -34.95 -1.14
CA PHE A 524 7.34 -35.81 -0.02
C PHE A 524 6.70 -37.21 -0.17
N PRO A 525 7.19 -38.07 -1.07
CA PRO A 525 6.56 -39.38 -1.32
C PRO A 525 6.76 -40.37 -0.15
N ALA A 526 7.90 -40.32 0.53
CA ALA A 526 8.28 -41.28 1.58
C ALA A 526 7.69 -40.99 2.97
N SER A 527 7.32 -39.73 3.27
CA SER A 527 6.94 -39.32 4.63
C SER A 527 5.61 -38.53 4.64
N PRO A 528 4.46 -39.21 4.82
CA PRO A 528 3.15 -38.57 4.78
C PRO A 528 2.94 -37.55 5.91
N ALA A 529 3.53 -37.78 7.09
CA ALA A 529 3.45 -36.87 8.23
C ALA A 529 4.12 -35.51 7.92
N LEU A 530 5.31 -35.53 7.33
CA LEU A 530 6.04 -34.32 6.97
C LEU A 530 5.33 -33.55 5.85
N ARG A 531 4.73 -34.26 4.90
CA ARG A 531 3.90 -33.68 3.84
C ARG A 531 2.75 -32.86 4.40
N TRP A 532 1.95 -33.46 5.29
CA TRP A 532 0.80 -32.78 5.90
C TRP A 532 1.22 -31.66 6.86
N ALA A 533 2.32 -31.82 7.59
CA ALA A 533 2.88 -30.75 8.42
C ALA A 533 3.30 -29.54 7.57
N TYR A 534 3.91 -29.75 6.40
CA TYR A 534 4.29 -28.67 5.50
C TYR A 534 3.08 -28.00 4.85
N VAL A 535 2.05 -28.77 4.48
CA VAL A 535 0.77 -28.21 4.00
C VAL A 535 0.09 -27.38 5.08
N ALA A 536 0.15 -27.80 6.35
CA ALA A 536 -0.36 -26.99 7.46
C ALA A 536 0.39 -25.66 7.59
N LEU A 537 1.73 -25.67 7.46
CA LEU A 537 2.55 -24.45 7.42
C LEU A 537 2.14 -23.54 6.26
N LEU A 538 1.94 -24.09 5.06
CA LEU A 538 1.47 -23.31 3.91
C LEU A 538 0.06 -22.76 4.15
N ASN A 539 -0.85 -23.50 4.77
CA ASN A 539 -2.18 -23.00 5.10
C ASN A 539 -2.15 -21.84 6.09
N ILE A 540 -1.23 -21.85 7.06
CA ILE A 540 -1.01 -20.70 7.97
C ILE A 540 -0.51 -19.48 7.17
N ALA A 541 0.37 -19.70 6.19
CA ALA A 541 0.85 -18.67 5.26
C ALA A 541 -0.10 -18.42 4.07
N SER A 542 -1.36 -18.86 4.14
CA SER A 542 -2.35 -18.60 3.09
C SER A 542 -2.98 -17.21 3.28
N PRO A 543 -3.40 -16.53 2.20
CA PRO A 543 -4.02 -15.22 2.32
C PRO A 543 -5.23 -15.15 3.26
N PRO A 544 -6.20 -16.10 3.22
CA PRO A 544 -7.33 -16.06 4.15
C PRO A 544 -6.91 -16.27 5.61
N ALA A 545 -5.93 -17.15 5.87
CA ALA A 545 -5.46 -17.39 7.22
C ALA A 545 -4.73 -16.17 7.79
N VAL A 546 -3.83 -15.56 7.02
CA VAL A 546 -3.13 -14.34 7.43
C VAL A 546 -4.12 -13.20 7.65
N PHE A 547 -5.11 -13.05 6.77
CA PHE A 547 -6.17 -12.06 6.92
C PHE A 547 -6.99 -12.27 8.20
N ALA A 548 -7.39 -13.51 8.50
CA ALA A 548 -8.13 -13.84 9.71
C ALA A 548 -7.29 -13.60 10.99
N VAL A 549 -6.00 -13.98 10.97
CA VAL A 549 -5.07 -13.73 12.08
C VAL A 549 -4.85 -12.23 12.29
N ALA A 550 -4.71 -11.46 11.21
CA ALA A 550 -4.61 -10.01 11.26
C ALA A 550 -5.85 -9.38 11.90
N CYS A 551 -7.05 -9.75 11.46
CA CYS A 551 -8.30 -9.25 12.04
C CYS A 551 -8.40 -9.62 13.53
N ALA A 552 -8.05 -10.85 13.91
CA ALA A 552 -8.05 -11.29 15.30
C ALA A 552 -7.02 -10.54 16.17
N ALA A 553 -5.81 -10.31 15.65
CA ALA A 553 -4.74 -9.62 16.36
C ALA A 553 -5.08 -8.15 16.66
N TRP A 554 -5.75 -7.48 15.72
CA TRP A 554 -6.18 -6.07 15.88
C TRP A 554 -7.61 -5.89 16.38
N ARG A 555 -8.33 -6.99 16.68
CA ARG A 555 -9.73 -7.00 17.13
C ARG A 555 -10.66 -6.26 16.16
N LEU A 556 -10.42 -6.44 14.87
CA LEU A 556 -11.23 -5.88 13.78
C LEU A 556 -12.28 -6.90 13.33
N ASP A 557 -13.45 -6.42 12.93
CA ASP A 557 -14.46 -7.29 12.32
C ASP A 557 -14.07 -7.62 10.88
N VAL A 558 -14.16 -8.91 10.54
CA VAL A 558 -13.84 -9.44 9.22
C VAL A 558 -14.75 -8.84 8.14
N ALA A 559 -16.03 -8.64 8.46
CA ALA A 559 -16.99 -8.07 7.53
C ALA A 559 -16.65 -6.61 7.19
N GLU A 560 -16.35 -5.80 8.21
CA GLU A 560 -15.98 -4.39 8.05
C GLU A 560 -14.69 -4.22 7.23
N VAL A 561 -13.67 -5.05 7.48
CA VAL A 561 -12.41 -4.97 6.72
C VAL A 561 -12.60 -5.39 5.26
N LEU A 562 -13.38 -6.44 4.99
CA LEU A 562 -13.70 -6.85 3.62
C LEU A 562 -14.52 -5.78 2.90
N GLN A 563 -15.49 -5.16 3.57
CA GLN A 563 -16.27 -4.06 3.04
C GLN A 563 -15.39 -2.85 2.73
N ALA A 564 -14.47 -2.48 3.63
CA ALA A 564 -13.52 -1.40 3.40
C ALA A 564 -12.57 -1.72 2.22
N ALA A 565 -12.16 -2.98 2.06
CA ALA A 565 -11.35 -3.40 0.92
C ALA A 565 -12.11 -3.30 -0.41
N ALA A 566 -13.39 -3.71 -0.45
CA ALA A 566 -14.25 -3.55 -1.60
C ALA A 566 -14.50 -2.07 -1.93
N PHE A 567 -14.76 -1.23 -0.91
CA PHE A 567 -14.86 0.21 -1.08
C PHE A 567 -13.57 0.81 -1.66
N GLY A 568 -12.41 0.41 -1.15
CA GLY A 568 -11.12 0.85 -1.66
C GLY A 568 -10.86 0.42 -3.11
N TRP A 569 -11.36 -0.75 -3.53
CA TRP A 569 -11.31 -1.19 -4.92
C TRP A 569 -12.20 -0.33 -5.83
N ASP A 570 -13.46 -0.11 -5.44
CA ASP A 570 -14.46 0.58 -6.27
C ASP A 570 -14.27 2.10 -6.34
N VAL A 571 -13.75 2.71 -5.27
CA VAL A 571 -13.64 4.17 -5.12
C VAL A 571 -12.21 4.67 -5.28
N TRP A 572 -11.23 4.04 -4.63
CA TRP A 572 -9.83 4.52 -4.64
C TRP A 572 -8.93 3.84 -5.67
N GLY A 573 -9.39 2.76 -6.31
CA GLY A 573 -8.54 1.95 -7.19
C GLY A 573 -7.40 1.24 -6.44
N MET A 574 -7.67 0.73 -5.23
CA MET A 574 -6.69 0.04 -4.39
C MET A 574 -6.26 -1.31 -5.01
N TYR A 575 -4.98 -1.51 -5.29
CA TYR A 575 -4.50 -2.75 -5.93
C TYR A 575 -4.19 -3.89 -4.92
N THR A 576 -4.27 -3.66 -3.61
CA THR A 576 -3.94 -4.65 -2.58
C THR A 576 -4.70 -5.97 -2.78
N ALA A 577 -5.99 -5.89 -3.11
CA ALA A 577 -6.81 -7.07 -3.41
C ALA A 577 -6.28 -7.86 -4.63
N VAL A 578 -5.78 -7.18 -5.67
CA VAL A 578 -5.20 -7.82 -6.86
C VAL A 578 -3.91 -8.55 -6.50
N VAL A 579 -3.03 -7.95 -5.70
CA VAL A 579 -1.79 -8.61 -5.30
C VAL A 579 -2.08 -9.84 -4.43
N VAL A 580 -3.01 -9.72 -3.49
CA VAL A 580 -3.40 -10.83 -2.61
C VAL A 580 -4.01 -11.99 -3.40
N TRP A 581 -5.01 -11.72 -4.25
CA TRP A 581 -5.79 -12.76 -4.92
C TRP A 581 -5.25 -13.23 -6.26
N CYS A 582 -4.54 -12.38 -7.01
CA CYS A 582 -4.03 -12.72 -8.34
C CYS A 582 -2.52 -13.04 -8.36
N VAL A 583 -1.77 -12.72 -7.30
CA VAL A 583 -0.32 -13.02 -7.24
C VAL A 583 -0.01 -14.01 -6.12
N TRP A 584 -0.35 -13.66 -4.87
CA TRP A 584 0.03 -14.48 -3.72
C TRP A 584 -0.81 -15.76 -3.59
N TRP A 585 -2.15 -15.66 -3.70
CA TRP A 585 -3.03 -16.83 -3.60
C TRP A 585 -2.75 -17.90 -4.68
N PRO A 586 -2.56 -17.57 -5.97
CA PRO A 586 -2.22 -18.57 -7.00
C PRO A 586 -0.87 -19.23 -6.78
N ALA A 587 0.14 -18.47 -6.34
CA ALA A 587 1.46 -19.01 -6.00
C ALA A 587 1.38 -19.97 -4.81
N TRP A 588 0.55 -19.65 -3.81
CA TRP A 588 0.27 -20.52 -2.68
C TRP A 588 -0.42 -21.83 -3.12
N LEU A 589 -1.41 -21.76 -4.00
CA LEU A 589 -2.11 -22.93 -4.52
C LEU A 589 -1.13 -23.83 -5.31
N ALA A 590 -0.34 -23.25 -6.23
CA ALA A 590 0.66 -23.98 -7.00
C ALA A 590 1.75 -24.62 -6.10
N GLY A 591 2.22 -23.90 -5.07
CA GLY A 591 3.17 -24.44 -4.10
C GLY A 591 2.59 -25.60 -3.29
N SER A 592 1.31 -25.52 -2.91
CA SER A 592 0.61 -26.59 -2.20
C SER A 592 0.42 -27.84 -3.06
N LEU A 593 0.15 -27.68 -4.37
CA LEU A 593 0.11 -28.79 -5.33
C LEU A 593 1.45 -29.53 -5.43
N VAL A 594 2.57 -28.79 -5.45
CA VAL A 594 3.92 -29.39 -5.50
C VAL A 594 4.23 -30.20 -4.24
N VAL A 595 3.76 -29.76 -3.06
CA VAL A 595 3.99 -30.48 -1.80
C VAL A 595 3.14 -31.75 -1.70
N LEU A 596 1.88 -31.67 -2.15
CA LEU A 596 0.93 -32.78 -2.09
C LEU A 596 1.20 -33.85 -3.16
N GLY A 597 1.80 -33.45 -4.28
CA GLY A 597 2.03 -34.27 -5.45
C GLY A 597 2.85 -35.51 -5.22
N ARG A 598 2.41 -36.60 -5.85
CA ARG A 598 3.10 -37.89 -5.91
C ARG A 598 3.68 -38.09 -7.31
N PRO A 599 4.99 -37.91 -7.50
CA PRO A 599 5.59 -38.08 -8.82
C PRO A 599 5.42 -39.53 -9.30
N ALA A 600 5.09 -39.69 -10.59
CA ALA A 600 5.07 -40.99 -11.24
C ALA A 600 6.47 -41.63 -11.20
N THR A 601 6.61 -42.80 -10.58
CA THR A 601 7.75 -43.66 -10.89
C THR A 601 7.48 -44.27 -12.25
N LYS A 602 8.34 -44.02 -13.25
CA LYS A 602 8.22 -44.71 -14.55
C LYS A 602 8.26 -46.22 -14.28
N VAL A 603 7.12 -46.89 -14.47
CA VAL A 603 7.07 -48.35 -14.52
C VAL A 603 7.93 -48.74 -15.72
N LYS A 604 8.98 -49.53 -15.47
CA LYS A 604 9.73 -50.22 -16.52
C LYS A 604 8.72 -50.99 -17.36
N THR A 605 8.37 -50.50 -18.54
CA THR A 605 7.79 -51.34 -19.59
C THR A 605 8.89 -52.32 -19.96
N ALA A 606 8.74 -53.55 -19.47
CA ALA A 606 9.59 -54.69 -19.77
C ALA A 606 9.55 -55.05 -21.25
#